data_AF-A0A8H6A2F4-F1
#
_entry.id   AF-A0A8H6A2F4-F1
#
_cell.length_a   1.000
_cell.length_b   1.000
_cell.length_c   1.000
_cell.angle_alpha   90.00
_cell.angle_beta   90.00
_cell.angle_gamma   90.00
#
_symmetry.space_group_name_H-M   'P 1'
#
loop_
_entity.id
_entity.type
_entity.pdbx_description
1 polymer ?
#
loop_
_entity_poly.entity_id
_entity_poly.type
_entity_poly.pdbx_seq_one_letter_code
_entity_poly.pdbx_strand_id
1 'polypeptide(L)'
;MHSQPDLRRNSSVSKDVPQQRQESHVFTPQDTLRILQVLHGNEDALPESSRNQVHDSCALVEEHDYFGSARDDHVIGFLSFIATCPRIDNLGLAWEQYRSSEFWAGA
;
A
#
# COMPACT_ATOMS: atom_id res chain seq x y z
N MET A 1 -3.28 -2.26 -63.99
CA MET A 1 -2.65 -2.85 -62.81
C MET A 1 -3.50 -2.47 -61.61
N HIS A 2 -4.34 -3.39 -61.15
CA HIS A 2 -5.21 -3.25 -59.98
C HIS A 2 -4.56 -3.94 -58.79
N SER A 3 -4.62 -3.31 -57.61
CA SER A 3 -5.08 -3.89 -56.33
C SER A 3 -4.51 -3.09 -55.15
N GLN A 4 -5.39 -2.31 -54.50
CA GLN A 4 -5.25 -1.99 -53.07
C GLN A 4 -5.24 -3.29 -52.26
N PRO A 5 -4.49 -3.36 -51.15
CA PRO A 5 -4.84 -4.24 -50.06
C PRO A 5 -5.74 -3.50 -49.06
N ASP A 6 -6.95 -4.03 -48.94
CA ASP A 6 -7.97 -3.70 -47.95
C ASP A 6 -7.64 -4.27 -46.56
N LEU A 7 -8.35 -3.77 -45.56
CA LEU A 7 -8.19 -3.96 -44.12
C LEU A 7 -7.91 -5.41 -43.64
N ARG A 8 -6.95 -5.56 -42.69
CA ARG A 8 -7.08 -6.53 -41.59
C ARG A 8 -6.75 -5.91 -40.22
N ARG A 9 -7.84 -5.49 -39.58
CA ARG A 9 -8.20 -5.67 -38.16
C ARG A 9 -7.20 -6.48 -37.33
N ASN A 10 -6.40 -5.80 -36.51
CA ASN A 10 -5.80 -6.38 -35.31
C ASN A 10 -6.41 -5.70 -34.09
N SER A 11 -7.62 -6.14 -33.75
CA SER A 11 -8.23 -5.91 -32.43
C SER A 11 -7.35 -6.62 -31.39
N SER A 12 -6.35 -5.94 -30.86
CA SER A 12 -5.60 -6.45 -29.72
C SER A 12 -6.38 -6.09 -28.47
N VAL A 13 -7.24 -7.04 -28.09
CA VAL A 13 -7.68 -7.33 -26.73
C VAL A 13 -6.96 -6.45 -25.72
N SER A 14 -7.66 -5.44 -25.20
CA SER A 14 -7.31 -4.90 -23.89
C SER A 14 -7.33 -6.10 -22.97
N LYS A 15 -6.15 -6.53 -22.53
CA LYS A 15 -6.05 -7.50 -21.44
C LYS A 15 -6.81 -6.85 -20.30
N ASP A 16 -7.95 -7.43 -19.95
CA ASP A 16 -8.56 -7.29 -18.63
C ASP A 16 -7.44 -7.55 -17.62
N VAL A 17 -6.78 -6.47 -17.20
CA VAL A 17 -6.03 -6.47 -15.96
C VAL A 17 -7.09 -6.75 -14.92
N PRO A 18 -6.99 -7.81 -14.11
CA PRO A 18 -7.91 -7.99 -13.00
C PRO A 18 -7.84 -6.70 -12.20
N GLN A 19 -8.89 -5.91 -12.31
CA GLN A 19 -9.09 -4.71 -11.53
C GLN A 19 -9.38 -5.24 -10.13
N GLN A 20 -8.31 -5.57 -9.42
CA GLN A 20 -8.33 -5.94 -8.02
C GLN A 20 -8.91 -4.69 -7.35
N ARG A 21 -10.24 -4.68 -7.19
CA ARG A 21 -10.95 -3.71 -6.37
C ARG A 21 -10.34 -3.90 -4.99
N GLN A 22 -9.37 -3.06 -4.65
CA GLN A 22 -9.09 -2.78 -3.26
C GLN A 22 -10.35 -2.07 -2.77
N GLU A 23 -11.27 -2.86 -2.21
CA GLU A 23 -12.33 -2.33 -1.37
C GLU A 23 -11.61 -1.46 -0.33
N SER A 24 -12.02 -0.19 -0.20
CA SER A 24 -11.43 0.71 0.78
C SER A 24 -11.55 0.06 2.15
N HIS A 25 -10.43 -0.48 2.64
CA HIS A 25 -10.40 -1.22 3.89
C HIS A 25 -10.52 -0.21 5.01
N VAL A 26 -11.63 -0.26 5.73
CA VAL A 26 -11.79 0.56 6.92
C VAL A 26 -10.86 0.00 7.98
N PHE A 27 -9.80 0.74 8.28
CA PHE A 27 -8.81 0.33 9.26
C PHE A 27 -9.45 0.29 10.66
N THR A 28 -9.45 -0.89 11.28
CA THR A 28 -10.11 -1.11 12.57
C THR A 28 -9.12 -1.05 13.73
N PRO A 29 -9.58 -0.82 14.97
CA PRO A 29 -8.72 -0.97 16.15
C PRO A 29 -8.06 -2.35 16.26
N GLN A 30 -8.71 -3.39 15.75
CA GLN A 30 -8.15 -4.75 15.67
C GLN A 30 -6.97 -4.83 14.70
N ASP A 31 -6.99 -4.07 13.60
CA ASP A 31 -5.89 -4.02 12.64
C ASP A 31 -4.67 -3.33 13.28
N THR A 32 -4.89 -2.24 14.03
CA THR A 32 -3.84 -1.60 14.84
C THR A 32 -3.20 -2.58 15.82
N LEU A 33 -4.01 -3.34 16.56
CA LEU A 33 -3.50 -4.33 17.51
C LEU A 33 -2.68 -5.43 16.84
N ARG A 34 -3.12 -5.90 15.67
CA ARG A 34 -2.38 -6.92 14.89
C ARG A 34 -1.06 -6.38 14.34
N ILE A 35 -1.02 -5.13 13.90
CA ILE A 35 0.23 -4.48 13.46
C ILE A 35 1.18 -4.35 14.63
N LEU A 36 0.72 -3.89 15.79
CA LEU A 36 1.53 -3.84 17.02
C LEU A 36 2.08 -5.22 17.40
N GLN A 37 1.31 -6.29 17.22
CA GLN A 37 1.80 -7.66 17.43
C GLN A 37 2.97 -8.00 16.49
N VAL A 38 2.87 -7.66 15.20
CA VAL A 38 3.96 -7.85 14.24
C VAL A 38 5.18 -7.00 14.61
N LEU A 39 4.99 -5.72 14.95
CA LEU A 39 6.07 -4.81 15.37
C LEU A 39 6.81 -5.30 16.62
N HIS A 40 6.11 -6.01 17.51
CA HIS A 40 6.68 -6.62 18.71
C HIS A 40 7.24 -8.04 18.48
N GLY A 41 7.31 -8.52 17.23
CA GLY A 41 7.86 -9.83 16.87
C GLY A 41 6.90 -11.02 17.08
N ASN A 42 5.61 -10.77 17.33
CA ASN A 42 4.57 -11.79 17.35
C ASN A 42 3.89 -11.87 15.98
N GLU A 43 4.64 -12.38 15.01
CA GLU A 43 4.32 -12.30 13.60
C GLU A 43 3.11 -13.15 13.17
N ASP A 44 2.67 -14.14 13.96
CA ASP A 44 1.58 -15.05 13.57
C ASP A 44 0.17 -14.40 13.54
N ALA A 45 0.07 -13.10 13.83
CA ALA A 45 -1.19 -12.36 13.90
C ALA A 45 -1.76 -11.92 12.53
N LEU A 46 -0.92 -11.84 11.49
CA LEU A 46 -1.28 -11.33 10.16
C LEU A 46 -0.89 -12.29 9.03
N PRO A 47 -1.61 -12.28 7.89
CA PRO A 47 -1.18 -12.94 6.68
C PRO A 47 0.20 -12.46 6.24
N GLU A 48 0.99 -13.34 5.60
CA GLU A 48 2.35 -13.04 5.11
C GLU A 48 2.44 -11.76 4.29
N SER A 49 1.51 -11.52 3.37
CA SER A 49 1.49 -10.29 2.58
C SER A 49 1.38 -9.03 3.43
N SER A 50 0.57 -9.06 4.49
CA SER A 50 0.38 -7.93 5.39
C SER A 50 1.59 -7.74 6.30
N ARG A 51 2.27 -8.84 6.69
CA ARG A 51 3.52 -8.78 7.45
C ARG A 51 4.63 -8.11 6.64
N ASN A 52 4.80 -8.53 5.39
CA ASN A 52 5.77 -7.93 4.49
C ASN A 52 5.51 -6.43 4.32
N GLN A 53 4.24 -6.04 4.18
CA GLN A 53 3.88 -4.62 4.09
C GLN A 53 4.20 -3.83 5.37
N VAL A 54 4.00 -4.43 6.56
CA VAL A 54 4.42 -3.83 7.84
C VAL A 54 5.94 -3.68 7.89
N HIS A 55 6.70 -4.70 7.50
CA HIS A 55 8.17 -4.64 7.47
C HIS A 55 8.70 -3.61 6.47
N ASP A 56 8.14 -3.55 5.26
CA ASP A 56 8.50 -2.54 4.25
C ASP A 56 8.21 -1.13 4.76
N SER A 57 7.08 -0.95 5.46
CA SER A 57 6.73 0.32 6.09
C SER A 57 7.68 0.68 7.23
N CYS A 58 8.11 -0.31 8.04
CA CYS A 58 9.10 -0.09 9.09
C CYS A 58 10.42 0.39 8.51
N ALA A 59 10.93 -0.31 7.49
CA ALA A 59 12.19 0.05 6.85
C ALA A 59 12.14 1.47 6.29
N LEU A 60 11.05 1.84 5.61
CA LEU A 60 10.86 3.18 5.08
C LEU A 60 10.82 4.26 6.18
N VAL A 61 10.09 3.99 7.27
CA VAL A 61 9.99 4.93 8.40
C VAL A 61 11.35 5.10 9.10
N GLU A 62 12.12 4.03 9.24
CA GLU A 62 13.48 4.03 9.79
C GLU A 62 14.49 4.75 8.87
N GLU A 63 14.36 4.63 7.54
CA GLU A 63 15.15 5.41 6.56
C GLU A 63 14.94 6.93 6.71
N HIS A 64 13.82 7.34 7.32
CA HIS A 64 13.50 8.72 7.65
C HIS A 64 13.78 9.09 9.12
N ASP A 65 14.66 8.34 9.78
CA ASP A 65 15.18 8.57 11.14
C ASP A 65 14.17 8.42 12.28
N TYR A 66 13.06 7.70 12.06
CA TYR A 66 12.11 7.37 13.13
C TYR A 66 12.37 5.97 13.69
N PHE A 67 12.46 5.87 15.02
CA PHE A 67 12.78 4.64 15.74
C PHE A 67 11.91 4.46 17.00
N GLY A 68 11.83 3.23 17.50
CA GLY A 68 11.10 2.91 18.73
C GLY A 68 9.60 3.23 18.60
N SER A 69 9.03 3.86 19.63
CA SER A 69 7.59 4.18 19.64
C SER A 69 7.19 5.11 18.49
N ALA A 70 8.01 6.10 18.15
CA ALA A 70 7.73 7.02 17.04
C ALA A 70 7.67 6.31 15.69
N ARG A 71 8.49 5.27 15.50
CA ARG A 71 8.40 4.41 14.32
C ARG A 71 7.05 3.69 14.31
N ASP A 72 6.69 3.06 15.42
CA ASP A 72 5.47 2.25 15.51
C ASP A 72 4.20 3.09 15.24
N ASP A 73 4.14 4.29 15.82
CA ASP A 73 3.05 5.25 15.60
C ASP A 73 2.95 5.65 14.13
N HIS A 74 4.07 6.00 13.49
CA HIS A 74 4.09 6.33 12.07
C HIS A 74 3.81 5.15 11.14
N VAL A 75 4.23 3.93 11.50
CA VAL A 75 3.89 2.73 10.71
C VAL A 75 2.38 2.48 10.75
N ILE A 76 1.75 2.60 11.91
CA ILE A 76 0.29 2.47 12.06
C ILE A 76 -0.43 3.56 11.26
N GLY A 77 -0.02 4.82 11.44
CA GLY A 77 -0.58 5.96 10.72
C GLY A 77 -0.43 5.83 9.20
N PHE A 78 0.76 5.39 8.75
CA PHE A 78 1.05 5.21 7.35
C PHE A 78 0.24 4.06 6.73
N LEU A 79 0.17 2.89 7.37
CA LEU A 79 -0.65 1.78 6.89
C LEU A 79 -2.14 2.13 6.87
N SER A 80 -2.60 2.93 7.85
CA SER A 80 -3.97 3.46 7.87
C SER A 80 -4.23 4.38 6.68
N PHE A 81 -3.30 5.29 6.38
CA PHE A 81 -3.37 6.15 5.19
C PHE A 81 -3.41 5.32 3.91
N ILE A 82 -2.51 4.35 3.77
CA ILE A 82 -2.42 3.48 2.61
C ILE A 82 -3.73 2.74 2.34
N ALA A 83 -4.39 2.25 3.39
CA ALA A 83 -5.67 1.55 3.27
C ALA A 83 -6.80 2.41 2.68
N THR A 84 -6.68 3.73 2.78
CA THR A 84 -7.62 4.69 2.16
C THR A 84 -7.27 5.02 0.70
N CYS A 85 -6.05 4.70 0.25
CA CYS A 85 -5.60 4.98 -1.11
C CYS A 85 -6.05 3.87 -2.07
N PRO A 86 -6.73 4.19 -3.18
CA PRO A 86 -7.22 3.18 -4.12
C PRO A 86 -6.12 2.50 -4.96
N ARG A 87 -4.91 3.09 -4.99
CA ARG A 87 -3.69 2.49 -5.57
C ARG A 87 -2.45 3.05 -4.91
N ILE A 88 -1.51 2.16 -4.62
CA ILE A 88 -0.15 2.51 -4.22
C ILE A 88 0.81 1.76 -5.13
N ASP A 89 1.33 2.50 -6.10
CA ASP A 89 2.32 1.96 -7.03
C ASP A 89 3.75 2.18 -6.51
N ASN A 90 3.93 3.03 -5.50
CA ASN A 90 5.22 3.39 -4.92
C ASN A 90 5.08 3.81 -3.45
N LEU A 91 5.73 3.08 -2.54
CA LEU A 91 5.68 3.35 -1.10
C LEU A 91 6.35 4.68 -0.72
N GLY A 92 7.46 5.06 -1.35
CA GLY A 92 8.11 6.35 -1.08
C GLY A 92 7.23 7.54 -1.46
N LEU A 93 6.54 7.47 -2.60
CA LEU A 93 5.58 8.51 -2.98
C LEU A 93 4.38 8.55 -2.03
N ALA A 94 3.88 7.40 -1.60
CA ALA A 94 2.81 7.32 -0.61
C ALA A 94 3.24 7.91 0.73
N TRP A 95 4.48 7.70 1.14
CA TRP A 95 5.04 8.30 2.36
C TRP A 95 5.03 9.82 2.30
N GLU A 96 5.49 10.41 1.19
CA GLU A 96 5.45 11.86 1.01
C GLU A 96 4.02 12.43 1.09
N GLN A 97 3.04 11.71 0.53
CA GLN A 97 1.63 12.08 0.62
C GLN A 97 1.10 11.94 2.04
N TYR A 98 1.45 10.85 2.74
CA TYR A 98 1.11 10.62 4.13
C TYR A 98 1.60 11.78 5.01
N ARG A 99 2.86 12.20 4.87
CA ARG A 99 3.42 13.34 5.63
C ARG A 99 2.69 14.67 5.40
N SER A 100 2.02 14.80 4.27
CA SER A 100 1.23 15.99 3.90
C SER A 100 -0.27 15.82 4.21
N SER A 101 -0.68 14.67 4.74
CA SER A 101 -2.06 14.32 5.00
C SER A 101 -2.47 14.59 6.45
N GLU A 102 -3.78 14.55 6.71
CA GLU A 102 -4.31 14.63 8.08
C GLU A 102 -3.88 13.46 8.97
N PHE A 103 -3.53 12.30 8.38
CA PHE A 103 -3.03 11.14 9.12
C PHE A 103 -1.68 11.42 9.79
N TRP A 104 -0.86 12.31 9.22
CA TRP A 104 0.41 12.74 9.83
C TRP A 104 0.20 13.51 11.12
N ALA A 105 -0.85 14.32 11.21
CA ALA A 105 -1.07 15.20 12.35
C ALA A 105 -1.48 14.44 13.64
N GLY A 106 -1.83 13.15 13.51
CA GLY A 106 -2.22 12.29 14.62
C GLY A 106 -1.26 11.14 14.92
N ALA A 107 -0.12 11.08 14.22
CA ALA A 107 0.90 10.04 14.37
C ALA A 107 2.17 10.59 15.05
#